data_AF-A0A0S8E847-F1
#
_entry.id   AF-A0A0S8E847-F1
#
_cell.length_a   1.000
_cell.length_b   1.000
_cell.length_c   1.000
_cell.angle_alpha   90.00
_cell.angle_beta   90.00
_cell.angle_gamma   90.00
#
_symmetry.space_group_name_H-M   'P 1'
#
loop_
_entity.id
_entity.type
_entity.pdbx_description
1 polymer ?
#
loop_
_entity_poly.entity_id
_entity_poly.type
_entity_poly.pdbx_seq_one_letter_code
_entity_poly.pdbx_strand_id
1 'polypeptide(L)'
;MAGLGVAIGAAFCADLARSNPLGVLQAARDWHGERIVGYTCRFQKIENIDGELRKPETMRMKFRKTPFSVYLKWITNPSKDQEVIYVEGANKGNAVVHPSGILGILFRKVWIDPVGKTAMKHSRKPITMAGMENMISLITGQCEQAQAKGDLTLTYEGVRQAGGRPSYVFKRVLPENKGYPCEVLIIYIDVECLLCVRTDAYDWGGELISHYFYADLAVNPGLTDEDFDPNNRAYAYRLF
;
A
#
# COMPACT_ATOMS: atom_id res chain seq x y z
N MET A 1 11.82 12.35 23.68
CA MET A 1 13.05 11.53 23.53
C MET A 1 13.10 10.73 22.22
N ALA A 2 12.35 11.11 21.16
CA ALA A 2 12.26 10.34 19.90
C ALA A 2 13.26 10.76 18.80
N GLY A 3 14.01 11.86 19.01
CA GLY A 3 14.83 12.46 17.94
C GLY A 3 16.26 11.91 17.80
N LEU A 4 16.84 11.31 18.85
CA LEU A 4 18.25 10.90 18.81
C LEU A 4 18.48 9.51 18.18
N GLY A 5 17.48 8.62 18.23
CA GLY A 5 17.58 7.26 17.69
C GLY A 5 17.38 7.17 16.17
N VAL A 6 16.60 8.07 15.59
CA VAL A 6 16.29 8.09 14.14
C VAL A 6 17.50 8.57 13.32
N ALA A 7 18.23 9.57 13.81
CA ALA A 7 19.35 10.18 13.10
C ALA A 7 20.60 9.27 13.01
N ILE A 8 20.84 8.41 14.01
CA ILE A 8 21.93 7.42 13.99
C ILE A 8 21.61 6.28 13.00
N GLY A 9 20.31 5.98 12.78
CA GLY A 9 19.85 4.95 11.85
C GLY A 9 20.07 5.29 10.37
N ALA A 10 19.90 6.56 9.96
CA ALA A 10 19.92 6.92 8.53
C ALA A 10 21.31 6.78 7.86
N ALA A 11 22.40 7.06 8.57
CA ALA A 11 23.75 6.83 8.03
C ALA A 11 24.09 5.33 8.00
N PHE A 12 23.76 4.61 9.07
CA PHE A 12 23.94 3.16 9.18
C PHE A 12 23.16 2.39 8.11
N CYS A 13 21.93 2.81 7.81
CA CYS A 13 21.09 2.19 6.79
C CYS A 13 21.61 2.39 5.37
N ALA A 14 22.37 3.45 5.07
CA ALA A 14 22.91 3.64 3.72
C ALA A 14 24.03 2.64 3.39
N ASP A 15 24.91 2.35 4.35
CA ASP A 15 25.96 1.33 4.19
C ASP A 15 25.40 -0.08 4.22
N LEU A 16 24.39 -0.33 5.06
CA LEU A 16 23.63 -1.58 5.01
C LEU A 16 22.88 -1.72 3.68
N ALA A 17 22.29 -0.66 3.14
CA ALA A 17 21.61 -0.70 1.85
C ALA A 17 22.57 -1.06 0.71
N ARG A 18 23.83 -0.60 0.76
CA ARG A 18 24.84 -0.97 -0.24
C ARG A 18 25.31 -2.42 -0.10
N SER A 19 25.55 -2.88 1.12
CA SER A 19 26.16 -4.19 1.39
C SER A 19 25.16 -5.34 1.51
N ASN A 20 23.94 -5.06 1.96
CA ASN A 20 22.84 -6.01 2.13
C ASN A 20 21.47 -5.35 1.89
N PRO A 21 21.10 -5.08 0.62
CA PRO A 21 19.80 -4.50 0.26
C PRO A 21 18.59 -5.27 0.83
N LEU A 22 18.64 -6.61 0.82
CA LEU A 22 17.55 -7.43 1.35
C LEU A 22 17.39 -7.27 2.86
N GLY A 23 18.50 -7.14 3.59
CA GLY A 23 18.51 -6.85 5.02
C GLY A 23 17.80 -5.54 5.37
N VAL A 24 17.87 -4.52 4.51
CA VAL A 24 17.10 -3.28 4.71
C VAL A 24 15.60 -3.50 4.51
N LEU A 25 15.19 -4.28 3.50
CA LEU A 25 13.77 -4.61 3.30
C LEU A 25 13.20 -5.46 4.44
N GLN A 26 14.02 -6.36 5.02
CA GLN A 26 13.67 -7.12 6.22
C GLN A 26 13.53 -6.21 7.44
N ALA A 27 14.50 -5.34 7.68
CA ALA A 27 14.45 -4.38 8.77
C ALA A 27 13.25 -3.42 8.65
N ALA A 28 12.91 -2.98 7.44
CA ALA A 28 11.72 -2.16 7.18
C ALA A 28 10.42 -2.90 7.49
N ARG A 29 10.32 -4.19 7.11
CA ARG A 29 9.19 -5.07 7.46
C ARG A 29 9.04 -5.20 8.97
N ASP A 30 10.12 -5.51 9.67
CA ASP A 30 10.10 -5.73 11.12
C ASP A 30 9.80 -4.43 11.87
N TRP A 31 10.41 -3.32 11.45
CA TRP A 31 10.13 -1.98 11.96
C TRP A 31 8.66 -1.60 11.84
N HIS A 32 8.06 -1.84 10.66
CA HIS A 32 6.64 -1.61 10.45
C HIS A 32 5.80 -2.47 11.40
N GLY A 33 6.12 -3.77 11.48
CA GLY A 33 5.42 -4.74 12.31
C GLY A 33 5.35 -4.36 13.79
N GLU A 34 6.45 -3.81 14.32
CA GLU A 34 6.59 -3.48 15.74
C GLU A 34 6.04 -2.11 16.13
N ARG A 35 6.09 -1.10 15.24
CA ARG A 35 5.89 0.31 15.62
C ARG A 35 4.66 0.97 15.02
N ILE A 36 4.08 0.40 13.97
CA ILE A 36 2.98 1.04 13.24
C ILE A 36 1.66 0.39 13.65
N VAL A 37 0.85 1.15 14.40
CA VAL A 37 -0.52 0.74 14.78
C VAL A 37 -1.55 1.24 13.78
N GLY A 38 -1.24 2.31 13.04
CA GLY A 38 -2.11 2.86 12.01
C GLY A 38 -1.51 4.09 11.36
N TYR A 39 -2.11 4.56 10.27
CA TYR A 39 -1.73 5.81 9.62
C TYR A 39 -2.86 6.37 8.77
N THR A 40 -2.75 7.66 8.45
CA THR A 40 -3.51 8.28 7.36
C THR A 40 -2.57 8.76 6.26
N CYS A 41 -3.02 8.72 5.02
CA CYS A 41 -2.25 9.21 3.89
C CYS A 41 -3.15 9.60 2.70
N ARG A 42 -2.55 10.29 1.73
CA ARG A 42 -3.05 10.35 0.36
C ARG A 42 -2.42 9.20 -0.41
N PHE A 43 -3.23 8.20 -0.74
CA PHE A 43 -2.81 7.03 -1.50
C PHE A 43 -3.09 7.24 -2.99
N GLN A 44 -2.09 7.01 -3.82
CA GLN A 44 -2.18 7.07 -5.27
C GLN A 44 -1.91 5.68 -5.85
N LYS A 45 -2.73 5.27 -6.81
CA LYS A 45 -2.50 4.02 -7.53
C LYS A 45 -2.73 4.12 -9.03
N ILE A 46 -1.95 3.35 -9.77
CA ILE A 46 -2.16 3.01 -11.18
C ILE A 46 -2.01 1.50 -11.26
N GLU A 47 -2.90 0.81 -11.94
CA GLU A 47 -2.85 -0.65 -12.06
C GLU A 47 -3.19 -1.07 -13.48
N ASN A 48 -2.42 -2.03 -14.01
CA ASN A 48 -2.80 -2.83 -15.16
C ASN A 48 -3.69 -3.97 -14.67
N ILE A 49 -4.95 -3.97 -15.13
CA ILE A 49 -5.96 -4.96 -14.79
C ILE A 49 -6.46 -5.55 -16.09
N ASP A 50 -6.31 -6.88 -16.23
CA ASP A 50 -6.68 -7.65 -17.42
C ASP A 50 -6.07 -7.11 -18.73
N GLY A 51 -4.81 -6.67 -18.67
CA GLY A 51 -4.05 -6.16 -19.82
C GLY A 51 -4.25 -4.68 -20.11
N GLU A 52 -5.10 -3.98 -19.34
CA GLU A 52 -5.38 -2.56 -19.53
C GLU A 52 -4.84 -1.72 -18.35
N LEU A 53 -3.91 -0.81 -18.64
CA LEU A 53 -3.43 0.18 -17.66
C LEU A 53 -4.53 1.21 -17.37
N ARG A 54 -5.04 1.19 -16.14
CA ARG A 54 -6.12 2.09 -15.71
C ARG A 54 -5.61 3.51 -15.49
N LYS A 55 -6.54 4.47 -15.48
CA LYS A 55 -6.23 5.86 -15.13
C LYS A 55 -5.76 5.94 -13.67
N PRO A 56 -4.89 6.91 -13.33
CA PRO A 56 -4.49 7.13 -11.95
C PRO A 56 -5.68 7.43 -11.04
N GLU A 57 -5.71 6.75 -9.89
CA GLU A 57 -6.66 7.00 -8.81
C GLU A 57 -5.94 7.62 -7.62
N THR A 58 -6.58 8.59 -6.97
CA THR A 58 -6.12 9.13 -5.70
C THR A 58 -7.21 8.99 -4.66
N MET A 59 -6.84 8.50 -3.49
CA MET A 59 -7.73 8.28 -2.35
C MET A 59 -7.15 8.90 -1.08
N ARG A 60 -8.01 9.35 -0.17
CA ARG A 60 -7.65 9.49 1.24
C ARG A 60 -7.78 8.10 1.87
N MET A 61 -6.73 7.66 2.54
CA MET A 61 -6.68 6.35 3.18
C MET A 61 -6.50 6.51 4.69
N LYS A 62 -7.26 5.73 5.45
CA LYS A 62 -6.99 5.43 6.87
C LYS A 62 -6.72 3.95 6.98
N PHE A 63 -5.68 3.60 7.72
CA PHE A 63 -5.29 2.22 7.99
C PHE A 63 -5.08 2.03 9.48
N ARG A 64 -5.60 0.94 10.02
CA ARG A 64 -5.35 0.50 11.40
C ARG A 64 -5.03 -0.99 11.40
N LYS A 65 -4.01 -1.36 12.16
CA LYS A 65 -3.49 -2.73 12.24
C LYS A 65 -4.43 -3.68 13.00
N THR A 66 -5.00 -3.23 14.12
CA THR A 66 -5.82 -4.09 15.00
C THR A 66 -7.07 -3.36 15.52
N PRO A 67 -8.28 -3.89 15.26
CA PRO A 67 -8.55 -4.89 14.22
C PRO A 67 -8.07 -4.36 12.86
N PHE A 68 -7.69 -5.25 11.94
CA PHE A 68 -7.24 -4.82 10.61
C PHE A 68 -8.39 -4.05 9.95
N SER A 69 -8.17 -2.75 9.73
CA SER A 69 -9.21 -1.83 9.28
C SER A 69 -8.67 -0.91 8.21
N VAL A 70 -9.45 -0.73 7.15
CA VAL A 70 -9.10 0.10 6.00
C VAL A 70 -10.30 0.96 5.64
N TYR A 71 -10.07 2.27 5.52
CA TYR A 71 -11.00 3.20 4.92
C TYR A 71 -10.34 3.86 3.72
N LEU A 72 -11.05 3.89 2.59
CA LEU A 72 -10.64 4.57 1.36
C LEU A 72 -11.76 5.51 0.91
N LYS A 73 -11.39 6.75 0.56
CA LYS A 73 -12.27 7.70 -0.11
C LYS A 73 -11.61 8.23 -1.38
N TRP A 74 -12.20 7.96 -2.53
CA TRP A 74 -11.71 8.43 -3.82
C TRP A 74 -11.95 9.93 -3.96
N ILE A 75 -10.90 10.66 -4.36
CA ILE A 75 -10.96 12.12 -4.57
C ILE A 75 -10.76 12.53 -6.04
N THR A 76 -10.49 11.57 -6.92
CA THR A 76 -10.36 11.77 -8.38
C THR A 76 -11.43 11.00 -9.15
N ASN A 77 -11.77 11.49 -10.34
CA ASN A 77 -12.65 10.79 -11.28
C ASN A 77 -12.00 9.50 -11.80
N PRO A 78 -12.78 8.50 -12.25
CA PRO A 78 -14.26 8.50 -12.32
C PRO A 78 -14.96 8.19 -11.00
N SER A 79 -14.26 7.58 -10.05
CA SER A 79 -14.84 7.06 -8.80
C SER A 79 -14.95 8.11 -7.69
N LYS A 80 -14.90 9.40 -8.01
CA LYS A 80 -14.88 10.49 -7.03
C LYS A 80 -16.06 10.35 -6.05
N ASP A 81 -15.78 10.53 -4.77
CA ASP A 81 -16.72 10.40 -3.65
C ASP A 81 -17.17 8.97 -3.32
N GLN A 82 -16.64 7.95 -4.03
CA GLN A 82 -16.77 6.56 -3.56
C GLN A 82 -16.05 6.40 -2.22
N GLU A 83 -16.66 5.69 -1.29
CA GLU A 83 -16.09 5.36 0.01
C GLU A 83 -16.13 3.84 0.25
N VAL A 84 -15.09 3.28 0.84
CA VAL A 84 -15.01 1.86 1.19
C VAL A 84 -14.48 1.72 2.61
N ILE A 85 -15.17 0.94 3.44
CA ILE A 85 -14.73 0.52 4.76
C ILE A 85 -14.58 -1.00 4.75
N TYR A 86 -13.45 -1.50 5.23
CA TYR A 86 -13.25 -2.89 5.58
C TYR A 86 -12.74 -2.98 7.01
N VAL A 87 -13.31 -3.90 7.80
CA VAL A 87 -12.89 -4.21 9.17
C VAL A 87 -12.90 -5.73 9.31
N GLU A 88 -11.74 -6.30 9.58
CA GLU A 88 -11.56 -7.74 9.81
C GLU A 88 -12.46 -8.21 10.95
N GLY A 89 -13.12 -9.35 10.76
CA GLY A 89 -14.10 -9.89 11.72
C GLY A 89 -15.44 -9.14 11.82
N ALA A 90 -15.67 -8.07 11.06
CA ALA A 90 -16.93 -7.32 11.06
C ALA A 90 -17.73 -7.52 9.75
N ASN A 91 -18.96 -6.99 9.70
CA ASN A 91 -19.80 -6.92 8.49
C ASN A 91 -19.98 -8.25 7.73
N LYS A 92 -19.96 -9.38 8.46
CA LYS A 92 -19.99 -10.75 7.90
C LYS A 92 -18.86 -10.99 6.87
N GLY A 93 -17.69 -10.38 7.09
CA GLY A 93 -16.52 -10.47 6.21
C GLY A 93 -16.55 -9.53 5.00
N ASN A 94 -17.62 -8.76 4.80
CA ASN A 94 -17.75 -7.89 3.63
C ASN A 94 -17.12 -6.50 3.85
N ALA A 95 -16.66 -5.90 2.76
CA ALA A 95 -16.43 -4.47 2.70
C ALA A 95 -17.76 -3.71 2.53
N VAL A 96 -17.91 -2.58 3.22
CA VAL A 96 -19.07 -1.69 3.11
C VAL A 96 -18.72 -0.53 2.19
N VAL A 97 -19.38 -0.47 1.04
CA VAL A 97 -19.10 0.48 -0.02
C VAL A 97 -20.23 1.49 -0.14
N HIS A 98 -19.87 2.77 -0.24
CA HIS A 98 -20.72 3.83 -0.75
C HIS A 98 -20.30 4.09 -2.20
N PRO A 99 -21.09 3.68 -3.20
CA PRO A 99 -20.78 3.94 -4.61
C PRO A 99 -20.75 5.45 -4.91
N SER A 100 -20.03 5.83 -5.97
CA SER A 100 -20.08 7.19 -6.50
C SER A 100 -21.28 7.41 -7.43
N GLY A 101 -21.56 8.68 -7.77
CA GLY A 101 -22.55 9.05 -8.79
C GLY A 101 -23.99 8.63 -8.47
N ILE A 102 -24.77 8.32 -9.51
CA ILE A 102 -26.20 7.99 -9.38
C ILE A 102 -26.44 6.74 -8.52
N LEU A 103 -25.48 5.80 -8.50
CA LEU A 103 -25.56 4.62 -7.64
C LEU A 103 -25.38 4.98 -6.17
N GLY A 104 -24.58 5.99 -5.82
CA GLY A 104 -24.47 6.48 -4.44
C GLY A 104 -25.74 7.17 -3.94
N ILE A 105 -26.50 7.79 -4.86
CA ILE A 105 -27.82 8.36 -4.55
C ILE A 105 -28.83 7.24 -4.26
N LEU A 106 -28.84 6.18 -5.06
CA LEU A 106 -29.80 5.07 -4.93
C LEU A 106 -29.42 4.09 -3.82
N PHE A 107 -28.14 3.81 -3.65
CA PHE A 107 -27.58 2.85 -2.71
C PHE A 107 -26.54 3.53 -1.82
N ARG A 108 -26.94 3.93 -0.61
CA ARG A 108 -26.03 4.53 0.38
C ARG A 108 -24.99 3.55 0.91
N LYS A 109 -25.31 2.25 0.97
CA LYS A 109 -24.45 1.15 1.43
C LYS A 109 -24.67 -0.08 0.57
N VAL A 110 -23.59 -0.66 0.06
CA VAL A 110 -23.58 -2.01 -0.52
C VAL A 110 -22.50 -2.85 0.17
N TRP A 111 -22.79 -4.13 0.38
CA TRP A 111 -21.87 -5.07 1.01
C TRP A 111 -21.24 -5.90 -0.10
N ILE A 112 -19.92 -5.83 -0.20
CA ILE A 112 -19.16 -6.48 -1.26
C ILE A 112 -18.16 -7.44 -0.61
N ASP A 113 -18.17 -8.68 -1.08
CA ASP A 113 -17.12 -9.65 -0.78
C ASP A 113 -15.77 -9.09 -1.26
N PRO A 114 -14.80 -8.83 -0.36
CA PRO A 114 -13.55 -8.16 -0.70
C PRO A 114 -12.64 -8.98 -1.63
N VAL A 115 -12.86 -10.29 -1.77
CA VAL A 115 -12.14 -11.16 -2.71
C VAL A 115 -12.99 -11.60 -3.90
N GLY A 116 -14.27 -11.22 -3.91
CA GLY A 116 -15.20 -11.57 -4.97
C GLY A 116 -14.95 -10.81 -6.28
N LYS A 117 -15.52 -11.33 -7.38
CA LYS A 117 -15.35 -10.77 -8.74
C LYS A 117 -15.66 -9.27 -8.83
N THR A 118 -16.68 -8.80 -8.11
CA THR A 118 -17.08 -7.38 -8.10
C THR A 118 -15.98 -6.47 -7.55
N ALA A 119 -15.36 -6.84 -6.42
CA ALA A 119 -14.27 -6.08 -5.83
C ALA A 119 -13.01 -6.14 -6.69
N MET A 120 -12.68 -7.33 -7.18
CA MET A 120 -11.45 -7.58 -7.94
C MET A 120 -11.47 -7.04 -9.37
N LYS A 121 -12.63 -6.63 -9.91
CA LYS A 121 -12.74 -5.96 -11.21
C LYS A 121 -11.96 -4.64 -11.28
N HIS A 122 -11.71 -4.01 -10.13
CA HIS A 122 -11.14 -2.66 -10.04
C HIS A 122 -9.82 -2.61 -9.23
N SER A 123 -9.23 -3.77 -8.93
CA SER A 123 -8.00 -3.84 -8.14
C SER A 123 -7.24 -5.14 -8.41
N ARG A 124 -5.90 -5.10 -8.44
CA ARG A 124 -5.07 -6.32 -8.57
C ARG A 124 -5.02 -7.14 -7.29
N LYS A 125 -5.30 -6.51 -6.15
CA LYS A 125 -5.28 -7.12 -4.82
C LYS A 125 -6.53 -6.74 -4.02
N PRO A 126 -7.05 -7.66 -3.20
CA PRO A 126 -8.21 -7.36 -2.35
C PRO A 126 -7.83 -6.32 -1.28
N ILE A 127 -8.82 -5.59 -0.79
CA ILE A 127 -8.62 -4.60 0.28
C ILE A 127 -8.09 -5.23 1.58
N THR A 128 -8.29 -6.53 1.77
CA THR A 128 -7.72 -7.33 2.88
C THR A 128 -6.19 -7.39 2.86
N MET A 129 -5.56 -7.06 1.73
CA MET A 129 -4.11 -6.97 1.58
C MET A 129 -3.59 -5.52 1.57
N ALA A 130 -4.45 -4.52 1.80
CA ALA A 130 -4.04 -3.13 1.75
C ALA A 130 -3.00 -2.80 2.83
N GLY A 131 -2.17 -1.81 2.51
CA GLY A 131 -1.27 -1.16 3.44
C GLY A 131 0.21 -1.51 3.30
N MET A 132 1.05 -0.61 3.82
CA MET A 132 2.51 -0.66 3.65
C MET A 132 3.15 -1.91 4.27
N GLU A 133 2.64 -2.43 5.41
CA GLU A 133 3.13 -3.68 6.04
C GLU A 133 2.96 -4.88 5.11
N ASN A 134 1.76 -5.04 4.56
CA ASN A 134 1.43 -6.14 3.65
C ASN A 134 2.25 -6.03 2.36
N MET A 135 2.45 -4.80 1.86
CA MET A 135 3.29 -4.53 0.70
C MET A 135 4.73 -4.96 0.94
N ILE A 136 5.38 -4.46 2.00
CA ILE A 136 6.78 -4.80 2.27
C ILE A 136 6.95 -6.28 2.62
N SER A 137 5.99 -6.89 3.33
CA SER A 137 6.02 -8.31 3.65
C SER A 137 5.95 -9.20 2.40
N LEU A 138 5.07 -8.85 1.45
CA LEU A 138 4.94 -9.55 0.17
C LEU A 138 6.22 -9.42 -0.66
N ILE A 139 6.79 -8.22 -0.74
CA ILE A 139 8.01 -7.94 -1.49
C ILE A 139 9.19 -8.70 -0.90
N THR A 140 9.41 -8.59 0.41
CA THR A 140 10.53 -9.23 1.10
C THR A 140 10.43 -10.75 0.98
N GLY A 141 9.23 -11.34 1.14
CA GLY A 141 9.03 -12.77 0.95
C GLY A 141 9.33 -13.25 -0.48
N GLN A 142 9.01 -12.46 -1.50
CA GLN A 142 9.37 -12.77 -2.89
C GLN A 142 10.88 -12.67 -3.12
N CYS A 143 11.54 -11.67 -2.53
CA CYS A 143 13.00 -11.56 -2.59
C CYS A 143 13.68 -12.74 -1.90
N GLU A 144 13.24 -13.14 -0.72
CA GLU A 144 13.78 -14.30 0.03
C GLU A 144 13.65 -15.59 -0.80
N GLN A 145 12.47 -15.83 -1.40
CA GLN A 145 12.25 -16.98 -2.28
C GLN A 145 13.12 -16.95 -3.54
N ALA A 146 13.25 -15.78 -4.18
CA ALA A 146 14.08 -15.64 -5.36
C ALA A 146 15.58 -15.78 -5.05
N GLN A 147 16.03 -15.29 -3.88
CA GLN A 147 17.40 -15.45 -3.41
C GLN A 147 17.72 -16.93 -3.19
N ALA A 148 16.84 -17.67 -2.54
CA ALA A 148 16.99 -19.11 -2.33
C ALA A 148 17.08 -19.91 -3.64
N LYS A 149 16.47 -19.41 -4.71
CA LYS A 149 16.53 -20.00 -6.06
C LYS A 149 17.71 -19.50 -6.92
N GLY A 150 18.50 -18.54 -6.43
CA GLY A 150 19.56 -17.89 -7.20
C GLY A 150 19.08 -16.93 -8.29
N ASP A 151 17.81 -16.53 -8.25
CA ASP A 151 17.17 -15.68 -9.28
C ASP A 151 17.21 -14.18 -8.92
N LEU A 152 17.49 -13.84 -7.66
CA LEU A 152 17.36 -12.46 -7.18
C LEU A 152 18.52 -11.57 -7.63
N THR A 153 18.20 -10.54 -8.42
CA THR A 153 19.01 -9.32 -8.48
C THR A 153 18.30 -8.21 -7.70
N LEU A 154 18.94 -7.70 -6.64
CA LEU A 154 18.42 -6.60 -5.84
C LEU A 154 19.54 -5.57 -5.61
N THR A 155 19.37 -4.37 -6.14
CA THR A 155 20.37 -3.29 -6.06
C THR A 155 19.83 -2.12 -5.25
N TYR A 156 20.73 -1.42 -4.56
CA TYR A 156 20.46 -0.12 -3.98
C TYR A 156 20.84 0.99 -4.97
N GLU A 157 19.88 1.83 -5.32
CA GLU A 157 19.94 2.84 -6.37
C GLU A 157 20.16 4.27 -5.83
N GLY A 158 20.57 4.37 -4.56
CA GLY A 158 20.78 5.63 -3.86
C GLY A 158 19.53 6.19 -3.17
N VAL A 159 19.64 7.44 -2.73
CA VAL A 159 18.52 8.18 -2.11
C VAL A 159 17.85 9.05 -3.16
N ARG A 160 16.51 8.98 -3.24
CA ARG A 160 15.70 9.87 -4.10
C ARG A 160 14.52 10.42 -3.31
N GLN A 161 13.85 11.44 -3.86
CA GLN A 161 12.67 12.03 -3.25
C GLN A 161 11.40 11.27 -3.63
N ALA A 162 10.53 10.99 -2.65
CA ALA A 162 9.17 10.50 -2.84
C ALA A 162 8.21 11.38 -2.03
N GLY A 163 7.48 12.29 -2.71
CA GLY A 163 6.55 13.20 -2.02
C GLY A 163 7.19 14.19 -1.07
N GLY A 164 8.42 14.64 -1.37
CA GLY A 164 9.20 15.50 -0.49
C GLY A 164 9.85 14.77 0.69
N ARG A 165 9.80 13.44 0.73
CA ARG A 165 10.50 12.63 1.71
C ARG A 165 11.70 11.93 1.07
N PRO A 166 12.92 12.05 1.63
CA PRO A 166 14.05 11.26 1.16
C PRO A 166 13.79 9.78 1.41
N SER A 167 14.09 8.94 0.42
CA SER A 167 13.86 7.50 0.47
C SER A 167 15.03 6.72 -0.13
N TYR A 168 15.40 5.63 0.52
CA TYR A 168 16.28 4.61 -0.08
C TYR A 168 15.53 3.95 -1.24
N VAL A 169 16.17 3.89 -2.41
CA VAL A 169 15.58 3.28 -3.60
C VAL A 169 16.25 1.94 -3.85
N PHE A 170 15.43 0.90 -4.01
CA PHE A 170 15.89 -0.42 -4.38
C PHE A 170 15.29 -0.84 -5.71
N LYS A 171 16.05 -1.53 -6.54
CA LYS A 171 15.58 -2.15 -7.78
C LYS A 171 15.73 -3.66 -7.67
N ARG A 172 14.60 -4.36 -7.69
CA ARG A 172 14.54 -5.82 -7.83
C ARG A 172 14.35 -6.14 -9.31
N VAL A 173 15.12 -7.12 -9.83
CA VAL A 173 14.96 -7.69 -11.17
C VAL A 173 14.88 -9.21 -11.04
N LEU A 174 13.85 -9.84 -11.61
CA LEU A 174 13.66 -11.29 -11.66
C LEU A 174 13.40 -11.80 -13.09
N PRO A 175 13.81 -13.04 -13.41
CA PRO A 175 13.68 -13.62 -14.75
C PRO A 175 12.23 -13.99 -15.10
N GLU A 176 11.94 -14.04 -16.41
CA GLU A 176 10.64 -14.46 -16.95
C GLU A 176 10.43 -15.97 -16.77
N ASN A 177 9.18 -16.43 -16.95
CA ASN A 177 8.82 -17.85 -17.04
C ASN A 177 9.10 -18.68 -15.77
N LYS A 178 9.23 -18.02 -14.61
CA LYS A 178 9.44 -18.67 -13.30
C LYS A 178 8.33 -18.43 -12.28
N GLY A 179 7.19 -17.88 -12.72
CA GLY A 179 6.02 -17.60 -11.87
C GLY A 179 6.17 -16.38 -10.96
N TYR A 180 7.16 -15.52 -11.20
CA TYR A 180 7.29 -14.23 -10.51
C TYR A 180 6.22 -13.24 -11.00
N PRO A 181 5.84 -12.23 -10.19
CA PRO A 181 4.74 -11.34 -10.54
C PRO A 181 5.10 -10.24 -11.53
N CYS A 182 6.38 -9.89 -11.64
CA CYS A 182 6.90 -8.87 -12.55
C CYS A 182 8.44 -8.97 -12.65
N GLU A 183 8.99 -8.43 -13.74
CA GLU A 183 10.44 -8.36 -13.97
C GLU A 183 11.08 -7.37 -13.00
N VAL A 184 10.74 -6.10 -13.14
CA VAL A 184 11.34 -5.00 -12.39
C VAL A 184 10.37 -4.53 -11.31
N LEU A 185 10.88 -4.33 -10.10
CA LEU A 185 10.17 -3.63 -9.04
C LEU A 185 11.10 -2.58 -8.43
N ILE A 186 10.71 -1.31 -8.53
CA ILE A 186 11.37 -0.20 -7.83
C ILE A 186 10.66 0.02 -6.51
N ILE A 187 11.40 0.08 -5.41
CA ILE A 187 10.90 0.14 -4.04
C ILE A 187 11.50 1.38 -3.38
N TYR A 188 10.67 2.22 -2.79
CA TYR A 188 11.10 3.38 -2.02
C TYR A 188 10.78 3.15 -0.54
N ILE A 189 11.84 3.07 0.27
CA ILE A 189 11.75 3.00 1.73
C ILE A 189 12.11 4.37 2.29
N ASP A 190 11.20 5.00 3.02
CA ASP A 190 11.43 6.29 3.67
C ASP A 190 12.63 6.23 4.62
N VAL A 191 13.55 7.20 4.55
CA VAL A 191 14.78 7.13 5.38
C VAL A 191 14.54 7.40 6.85
N GLU A 192 13.45 8.08 7.22
CA GLU A 192 13.18 8.46 8.62
C GLU A 192 12.29 7.43 9.31
N CYS A 193 11.22 7.00 8.65
CA CYS A 193 10.22 6.12 9.23
C CYS A 193 10.31 4.67 8.75
N LEU A 194 11.23 4.35 7.81
CA LEU A 194 11.44 3.02 7.25
C LEU A 194 10.18 2.38 6.66
N LEU A 195 9.26 3.19 6.14
CA LEU A 195 8.02 2.73 5.53
C LEU A 195 8.17 2.63 4.01
N CYS A 196 7.56 1.59 3.43
CA CYS A 196 7.49 1.41 1.97
C CYS A 196 6.48 2.39 1.37
N VAL A 197 6.94 3.58 1.03
CA VAL A 197 6.09 4.69 0.60
C VAL A 197 5.79 4.68 -0.88
N ARG A 198 6.59 3.98 -1.71
CA ARG A 198 6.30 3.85 -3.15
C ARG A 198 6.80 2.54 -3.73
N THR A 199 6.03 1.99 -4.66
CA THR A 199 6.47 0.88 -5.51
C THR A 199 6.07 1.09 -6.96
N ASP A 200 6.97 0.81 -7.89
CA ASP A 200 6.69 0.78 -9.34
C ASP A 200 7.06 -0.60 -9.89
N ALA A 201 6.10 -1.34 -10.44
CA ALA A 201 6.30 -2.68 -10.98
C ALA A 201 6.15 -2.67 -12.50
N TYR A 202 7.06 -3.33 -13.21
CA TYR A 202 7.08 -3.43 -14.67
C TYR A 202 7.17 -4.90 -15.10
N ASP A 203 6.44 -5.26 -16.17
CA ASP A 203 6.56 -6.59 -16.77
C ASP A 203 7.84 -6.74 -17.59
N TRP A 204 8.05 -7.94 -18.17
CA TRP A 204 9.21 -8.26 -19.01
C TRP A 204 9.20 -7.57 -20.39
N GLY A 205 8.10 -6.89 -20.75
CA GLY A 205 8.05 -5.99 -21.90
C GLY A 205 8.45 -4.55 -21.55
N GLY A 206 8.68 -4.24 -20.28
CA GLY A 206 8.95 -2.88 -19.79
C GLY A 206 7.69 -2.06 -19.55
N GLU A 207 6.50 -2.65 -19.63
CA GLU A 207 5.24 -1.96 -19.42
C GLU A 207 4.87 -1.87 -17.93
N LEU A 208 4.27 -0.75 -17.53
CA LEU A 208 3.90 -0.52 -16.14
C LEU A 208 2.75 -1.47 -15.74
N ILE A 209 2.97 -2.28 -14.71
CA ILE A 209 1.96 -3.14 -14.10
C ILE A 209 1.24 -2.41 -12.97
N SER A 210 2.00 -1.75 -12.09
CA SER A 210 1.42 -1.07 -10.95
C SER A 210 2.32 0.04 -10.44
N HIS A 211 1.71 1.15 -10.08
CA HIS A 211 2.30 2.23 -9.30
C HIS A 211 1.49 2.37 -8.03
N TYR A 212 2.14 2.34 -6.87
CA TYR A 212 1.54 2.65 -5.58
C TYR A 212 2.37 3.69 -4.89
N PHE A 213 1.73 4.73 -4.37
CA PHE A 213 2.43 5.82 -3.68
C PHE A 213 1.60 6.36 -2.50
N TYR A 214 2.23 6.42 -1.33
CA TYR A 214 1.66 6.89 -0.08
C TYR A 214 2.27 8.25 0.25
N ALA A 215 1.51 9.33 0.04
CA ALA A 215 1.90 10.71 0.30
C ALA A 215 1.19 11.27 1.56
N ASP A 216 1.64 12.42 2.05
CA ASP A 216 1.04 13.14 3.19
C ASP A 216 0.84 12.24 4.42
N LEU A 217 1.85 11.44 4.74
CA LEU A 217 1.76 10.38 5.73
C LEU A 217 1.74 10.93 7.16
N ALA A 218 0.72 10.55 7.94
CA ALA A 218 0.68 10.73 9.38
C ALA A 218 0.63 9.36 10.06
N VAL A 219 1.70 9.00 10.77
CA VAL A 219 1.87 7.71 11.45
C VAL A 219 1.31 7.77 12.86
N ASN A 220 0.63 6.71 13.27
CA ASN A 220 -0.02 6.52 14.58
C ASN A 220 -0.88 7.71 15.04
N PRO A 221 -1.82 8.22 14.22
CA PRO A 221 -2.59 9.43 14.54
C PRO A 221 -3.71 9.20 15.57
N GLY A 222 -3.81 8.01 16.19
CA GLY A 222 -4.83 7.70 17.19
C GLY A 222 -6.20 7.37 16.59
N LEU A 223 -6.26 6.62 15.48
CA LEU A 223 -7.52 6.20 14.85
C LEU A 223 -8.36 5.34 15.79
N THR A 224 -9.67 5.60 15.82
CA THR A 224 -10.64 4.92 16.69
C THR A 224 -11.61 4.06 15.88
N ASP A 225 -12.52 3.34 16.54
CA ASP A 225 -13.56 2.57 15.84
C ASP A 225 -14.51 3.46 15.04
N GLU A 226 -14.72 4.70 15.46
CA GLU A 226 -15.55 5.66 14.72
C GLU A 226 -14.97 5.96 13.33
N ASP A 227 -13.64 5.94 13.17
CA ASP A 227 -12.99 6.13 11.87
C ASP A 227 -13.31 5.03 10.85
N PHE A 228 -13.76 3.86 11.32
CA PHE A 228 -14.09 2.70 10.51
C PHE A 228 -15.55 2.26 10.68
N ASP A 229 -16.41 3.15 11.19
CA ASP A 229 -17.85 2.89 11.31
C ASP A 229 -18.58 3.39 10.06
N PRO A 230 -19.29 2.52 9.30
CA PRO A 230 -20.18 2.95 8.23
C PRO A 230 -21.37 3.82 8.69
N ASN A 231 -21.51 4.12 9.98
CA ASN A 231 -22.47 5.08 10.52
C ASN A 231 -21.83 6.40 10.96
N ASN A 232 -20.53 6.60 10.74
CA ASN A 232 -19.86 7.86 11.03
C ASN A 232 -20.53 9.02 10.26
N ARG A 233 -20.87 10.10 10.98
CA ARG A 233 -21.58 11.28 10.43
C ARG A 233 -20.75 12.07 9.44
N ALA A 234 -19.42 11.95 9.48
CA ALA A 234 -18.52 12.60 8.55
C ALA A 234 -18.47 11.91 7.17
N TYR A 235 -19.09 10.74 7.02
CA TYR A 235 -19.04 9.92 5.80
C TYR A 235 -20.38 9.88 5.06
N ALA A 236 -20.35 9.55 3.77
CA ALA A 236 -21.53 9.58 2.89
C ALA A 236 -22.57 8.45 3.13
N TYR A 237 -22.31 7.55 4.08
CA TYR A 237 -23.06 6.32 4.30
C TYR A 237 -24.47 6.46 4.93
N ARG A 238 -24.89 7.64 5.43
CA ARG A 238 -26.16 7.81 6.18
C ARG A 238 -27.39 8.11 5.31
N LEU A 239 -28.57 7.68 5.77
CA LEU A 239 -29.88 8.31 5.50
C LEU A 239 -30.23 9.17 6.73
N PHE A 240 -30.59 10.44 6.51
CA PHE A 240 -31.07 11.45 7.48
C PHE A 240 -30.46 11.39 8.89
#